data_AF-A0A368CI95-F1
#
_entry.id   AF-A0A368CI95-F1
#
_cell.length_a   1.000
_cell.length_b   1.000
_cell.length_c   1.000
_cell.angle_alpha   90.00
_cell.angle_beta   90.00
_cell.angle_gamma   90.00
#
_symmetry.space_group_name_H-M   'P 1'
#
loop_
_entity.id
_entity.type
_entity.pdbx_description
1 polymer ?
#
loop_
_entity_poly.entity_id
_entity_poly.type
_entity_poly.pdbx_seq_one_letter_code
_entity_poly.pdbx_strand_id
1 'polypeptide(L)'
;MLSALLPVPLLVAQLGGLQGGLLAMLRPQLEQQMTRECEQAVGDPDGSFLNLRGICAEIARPASVCLVDEIKRQGSLVQISREAMGGQLGPASLEVASACISRLMRTAQPIWNQEFPLR
;
A
#
# COMPACT_ATOMS: atom_id res chain seq x y z
N MET A 1 -43.27 14.58 -19.83
CA MET A 1 -41.86 14.96 -19.54
C MET A 1 -41.53 14.52 -18.12
N LEU A 2 -41.07 13.28 -17.92
CA LEU A 2 -40.51 12.83 -16.64
C LEU A 2 -39.16 12.18 -16.97
N SER A 3 -38.09 12.95 -16.80
CA SER A 3 -36.72 12.44 -16.96
C SER A 3 -36.41 11.50 -15.81
N ALA A 4 -36.17 10.24 -16.15
CA ALA A 4 -35.63 9.22 -15.26
C ALA A 4 -34.17 9.55 -14.93
N LEU A 5 -33.95 10.34 -13.88
CA LEU A 5 -32.65 10.48 -13.23
C LEU A 5 -32.40 9.23 -12.38
N LEU A 6 -31.87 8.17 -13.01
CA LEU A 6 -31.25 7.08 -12.26
C LEU A 6 -30.15 7.65 -11.35
N PRO A 7 -30.05 7.22 -10.08
CA PRO A 7 -29.03 7.70 -9.17
C PRO A 7 -27.67 7.12 -9.55
N VAL A 8 -26.97 7.82 -10.45
CA VAL A 8 -25.55 7.62 -10.80
C VAL A 8 -24.63 7.34 -9.58
N PRO A 9 -24.78 7.99 -8.40
CA PRO A 9 -23.87 7.71 -7.27
C PRO A 9 -23.95 6.28 -6.71
N LEU A 10 -25.09 5.59 -6.88
CA LEU A 10 -25.29 4.24 -6.35
C LEU A 10 -24.54 3.18 -7.16
N LEU A 11 -24.35 3.37 -8.46
CA LEU A 11 -23.54 2.47 -9.28
C LEU A 11 -22.04 2.60 -8.97
N VAL A 12 -21.55 3.82 -8.74
CA VAL A 12 -20.12 4.08 -8.44
C VAL A 12 -19.73 3.48 -7.09
N ALA A 13 -20.59 3.57 -6.08
CA ALA A 13 -20.36 2.97 -4.77
C ALA A 13 -20.27 1.42 -4.82
N GLN A 14 -21.09 0.79 -5.66
CA GLN A 14 -21.08 -0.67 -5.84
C GLN A 14 -19.80 -1.17 -6.54
N LEU A 15 -19.29 -0.39 -7.50
CA LEU A 15 -18.02 -0.66 -8.16
C LEU A 15 -16.82 -0.48 -7.21
N GLY A 16 -16.85 0.53 -6.35
CA GLY A 16 -15.81 0.76 -5.33
C GLY A 16 -15.74 -0.37 -4.28
N GLY A 17 -16.89 -0.91 -3.87
CA GLY A 17 -16.96 -2.06 -2.95
C GLY A 17 -16.34 -3.35 -3.54
N LEU A 18 -16.59 -3.61 -4.84
CA LEU A 18 -16.02 -4.76 -5.55
C LEU A 18 -14.49 -4.64 -5.75
N GLN A 19 -14.02 -3.45 -6.11
CA GLN A 19 -12.57 -3.17 -6.21
C GLN A 19 -11.88 -3.30 -4.86
N GLY A 20 -12.57 -2.87 -3.79
CA GLY A 20 -12.11 -2.98 -2.42
C GLY A 20 -11.86 -4.42 -1.97
N GLY A 21 -12.77 -5.33 -2.33
CA GLY A 21 -12.67 -6.76 -2.02
C GLY A 21 -11.53 -7.45 -2.77
N LEU A 22 -11.38 -7.15 -4.06
CA LEU A 22 -10.35 -7.76 -4.90
C LEU A 22 -8.92 -7.41 -4.41
N LEU A 23 -8.68 -6.13 -4.11
CA LEU A 23 -7.36 -5.70 -3.61
C LEU A 23 -7.02 -6.29 -2.24
N ALA A 24 -8.01 -6.50 -1.38
CA ALA A 24 -7.79 -7.16 -0.10
C ALA A 24 -7.42 -8.64 -0.27
N MET A 25 -7.97 -9.31 -1.28
CA MET A 25 -7.65 -10.71 -1.61
C MET A 25 -6.25 -10.88 -2.21
N LEU A 26 -5.78 -9.89 -2.97
CA LEU A 26 -4.43 -9.91 -3.57
C LEU A 26 -3.32 -9.51 -2.59
N ARG A 27 -3.67 -8.88 -1.47
CA ARG A 27 -2.72 -8.44 -0.43
C ARG A 27 -1.66 -9.49 -0.04
N PRO A 28 -1.98 -10.76 0.29
CA PRO A 28 -0.95 -11.74 0.65
C PRO A 28 0.09 -11.98 -0.46
N GLN A 29 -0.31 -11.90 -1.73
CA GLN A 29 0.64 -12.03 -2.85
C GLN A 29 1.55 -10.79 -2.94
N LEU A 30 0.97 -9.60 -2.74
CA LEU A 30 1.72 -8.35 -2.67
C LEU A 30 2.73 -8.35 -1.51
N GLU A 31 2.32 -8.78 -0.31
CA GLU A 31 3.21 -8.90 0.86
C GLU A 31 4.40 -9.82 0.57
N GLN A 32 4.16 -10.99 -0.03
CA GLN A 32 5.22 -11.92 -0.41
C GLN A 32 6.16 -11.32 -1.46
N GLN A 33 5.63 -10.61 -2.45
CA GLN A 33 6.44 -9.95 -3.46
C GLN A 33 7.30 -8.86 -2.84
N MET A 34 6.72 -7.98 -2.03
CA MET A 34 7.46 -6.93 -1.32
C MET A 34 8.54 -7.50 -0.39
N THR A 35 8.28 -8.63 0.26
CA THR A 35 9.28 -9.33 1.08
C THR A 35 10.47 -9.77 0.23
N ARG A 36 10.22 -10.38 -0.95
CA ARG A 36 11.28 -10.80 -1.87
C ARG A 36 12.08 -9.62 -2.44
N GLU A 37 11.41 -8.53 -2.80
CA GLU A 37 12.09 -7.32 -3.29
C GLU A 37 12.97 -6.69 -2.20
N CYS A 38 12.49 -6.68 -0.96
CA CYS A 38 13.28 -6.26 0.20
C CYS A 38 14.50 -7.15 0.40
N GLU A 39 14.35 -8.48 0.34
CA GLU A 39 15.48 -9.42 0.43
C GLU A 39 16.52 -9.19 -0.67
N GLN A 40 16.07 -8.93 -1.90
CA GLN A 40 16.96 -8.62 -3.03
C GLN A 40 17.66 -7.27 -2.87
N ALA A 41 16.94 -6.24 -2.41
CA ALA A 41 17.49 -4.90 -2.21
C ALA A 41 18.48 -4.83 -1.04
N VAL A 42 18.26 -5.63 0.00
CA VAL A 42 19.14 -5.74 1.17
C VAL A 42 20.25 -6.77 0.95
N GLY A 43 20.25 -7.49 -0.18
CA GLY A 43 21.25 -8.48 -0.58
C GLY A 43 22.64 -7.88 -0.73
N ASP A 44 23.24 -7.55 0.40
CA ASP A 44 24.59 -7.06 0.59
C ASP A 44 25.53 -8.28 0.72
N PRO A 45 26.65 -8.31 -0.02
CA PRO A 45 27.64 -9.40 0.05
C PRO A 45 28.35 -9.53 1.41
N ASP A 46 28.32 -8.51 2.28
CA ASP A 46 29.14 -8.44 3.51
C ASP A 46 28.35 -8.67 4.83
N GLY A 47 27.01 -8.80 4.77
CA GLY A 47 26.17 -8.81 5.98
C GLY A 47 25.13 -9.92 6.01
N SER A 48 25.41 -11.03 6.71
CA SER A 48 24.36 -12.01 7.03
C SER A 48 23.44 -11.46 8.12
N PHE A 49 22.38 -10.76 7.72
CA PHE A 49 21.30 -10.41 8.63
C PHE A 49 20.60 -11.69 9.08
N LEU A 50 20.81 -12.08 10.35
CA LEU A 50 20.04 -13.15 10.98
C LEU A 50 18.55 -12.82 10.86
N ASN A 51 17.80 -13.70 10.17
CA ASN A 51 16.37 -13.57 9.93
C ASN A 51 15.94 -12.37 9.04
N LEU A 52 16.73 -12.02 8.01
CA LEU A 52 16.38 -10.99 7.02
C LEU A 52 14.95 -11.11 6.48
N ARG A 53 14.53 -12.34 6.16
CA ARG A 53 13.17 -12.64 5.70
C ARG A 53 12.10 -12.17 6.67
N GLY A 54 12.29 -12.41 7.97
CA GLY A 54 11.37 -11.96 9.01
C GLY A 54 11.28 -10.44 9.06
N ILE A 55 12.42 -9.75 8.97
CA ILE A 55 12.47 -8.27 8.96
C ILE A 55 11.76 -7.71 7.72
N CYS A 56 12.05 -8.25 6.55
CA CYS A 56 11.41 -7.85 5.30
C CYS A 56 9.90 -8.11 5.31
N ALA A 57 9.44 -9.20 5.94
CA ALA A 57 8.02 -9.49 6.10
C ALA A 57 7.33 -8.49 7.05
N GLU A 58 7.98 -8.10 8.17
CA GLU A 58 7.48 -7.10 9.11
C GLU A 58 7.36 -5.70 8.48
N ILE A 59 8.22 -5.37 7.50
CA ILE A 59 8.12 -4.12 6.73
C ILE A 59 7.05 -4.23 5.63
N ALA A 60 7.02 -5.35 4.90
CA ALA A 60 6.11 -5.57 3.79
C ALA A 60 4.64 -5.53 4.21
N ARG A 61 4.32 -6.05 5.40
CA ARG A 61 2.95 -6.13 5.90
C ARG A 61 2.26 -4.76 6.07
N PRO A 62 2.76 -3.81 6.88
CA PRO A 62 2.14 -2.50 7.01
C PRO A 62 2.16 -1.70 5.71
N ALA A 63 3.20 -1.86 4.88
CA ALA A 63 3.30 -1.20 3.59
C ALA A 63 2.22 -1.68 2.59
N SER A 64 1.98 -2.99 2.50
CA SER A 64 0.94 -3.55 1.63
C SER A 64 -0.47 -3.11 2.02
N VAL A 65 -0.77 -3.05 3.32
CA VAL A 65 -2.06 -2.56 3.85
C VAL A 65 -2.27 -1.10 3.45
N CYS A 66 -1.23 -0.30 3.65
CA CYS A 66 -1.24 1.11 3.34
C CYS A 66 -1.43 1.39 1.84
N LEU A 67 -0.74 0.66 0.95
CA LEU A 67 -0.94 0.76 -0.50
C LEU A 67 -2.37 0.42 -0.91
N VAL A 68 -2.90 -0.72 -0.44
CA VAL A 68 -4.25 -1.18 -0.76
C VAL A 68 -5.30 -0.17 -0.30
N ASP A 69 -5.15 0.38 0.90
CA ASP A 69 -6.06 1.40 1.43
C ASP A 69 -6.02 2.70 0.64
N GLU A 70 -4.82 3.12 0.23
CA GLU A 70 -4.64 4.38 -0.47
C GLU A 70 -5.16 4.30 -1.93
N ILE A 71 -4.94 3.18 -2.61
CA ILE A 71 -5.54 2.89 -3.92
C ILE A 71 -7.07 2.97 -3.85
N LYS A 72 -7.67 2.42 -2.79
CA LYS A 72 -9.12 2.48 -2.58
C LYS A 72 -9.60 3.90 -2.30
N ARG A 73 -8.88 4.66 -1.46
CA ARG A 73 -9.23 6.03 -1.08
C ARG A 73 -9.16 6.99 -2.27
N GLN A 74 -8.14 6.84 -3.10
CA GLN A 74 -7.91 7.71 -4.25
C GLN A 74 -8.69 7.28 -5.49
N GLY A 75 -9.25 6.07 -5.52
CA GLY A 75 -9.93 5.53 -6.70
C GLY A 75 -9.00 5.32 -7.90
N SER A 76 -7.70 5.19 -7.65
CA SER A 76 -6.63 5.20 -8.67
C SER A 76 -6.31 3.82 -9.26
N LEU A 77 -7.05 2.77 -8.86
CA LEU A 77 -6.79 1.38 -9.27
C LEU A 77 -6.65 1.21 -10.79
N VAL A 78 -7.53 1.84 -11.57
CA VAL A 78 -7.54 1.72 -13.04
C VAL A 78 -6.29 2.37 -13.64
N GLN A 79 -5.90 3.54 -13.14
CA GLN A 79 -4.73 4.27 -13.63
C GLN A 79 -3.44 3.54 -13.26
N ILE A 80 -3.33 3.07 -12.02
CA ILE A 80 -2.20 2.27 -11.53
C ILE A 80 -2.07 0.97 -12.33
N SER A 81 -3.19 0.32 -12.65
CA SER A 81 -3.18 -0.88 -13.49
C SER A 81 -2.67 -0.58 -14.91
N ARG A 82 -3.02 0.58 -15.48
CA ARG A 82 -2.49 1.02 -16.78
C ARG A 82 -1.00 1.32 -16.73
N GLU A 83 -0.55 2.01 -15.69
CA GLU A 83 0.87 2.30 -15.45
C GLU A 83 1.69 1.00 -15.32
N ALA A 84 1.20 0.04 -14.52
CA ALA A 84 1.83 -1.26 -14.34
C ALA A 84 1.90 -2.08 -15.64
N MET A 85 0.84 -2.09 -16.46
CA MET A 85 0.87 -2.72 -17.79
C MET A 85 1.85 -2.04 -18.75
N GLY A 86 2.05 -0.72 -18.59
CA GLY A 86 3.09 0.03 -19.28
C GLY A 86 4.50 -0.23 -18.77
N GLY A 87 4.67 -1.00 -17.69
CA GLY A 87 5.95 -1.35 -17.09
C GLY A 87 6.64 -0.21 -16.35
N GLN A 88 5.93 0.88 -16.03
CA GLN A 88 6.52 2.10 -15.47
C GLN A 88 5.67 2.62 -14.31
N LEU A 89 6.33 3.19 -13.30
CA LEU A 89 5.65 4.00 -12.29
C LEU A 89 5.26 5.34 -12.92
N GLY A 90 3.97 5.65 -12.98
CA GLY A 90 3.45 6.93 -13.42
C GLY A 90 2.94 7.79 -12.25
N PRO A 91 2.29 8.92 -12.55
CA PRO A 91 1.82 9.86 -11.54
C PRO A 91 0.90 9.24 -10.49
N ALA A 92 -0.01 8.33 -10.87
CA ALA A 92 -0.97 7.75 -9.94
C ALA A 92 -0.30 6.81 -8.94
N SER A 93 0.64 5.97 -9.40
CA SER A 93 1.41 5.10 -8.51
C SER A 93 2.34 5.89 -7.59
N LEU A 94 2.95 6.98 -8.07
CA LEU A 94 3.77 7.88 -7.25
C LEU A 94 2.96 8.61 -6.18
N GLU A 95 1.75 9.07 -6.51
CA GLU A 95 0.85 9.72 -5.55
C GLU A 95 0.44 8.75 -4.43
N VAL A 96 0.00 7.53 -4.78
CA VAL A 96 -0.31 6.47 -3.81
C VAL A 96 0.90 6.12 -2.95
N ALA A 97 2.07 5.92 -3.57
CA ALA A 97 3.28 5.56 -2.85
C ALA A 97 3.71 6.66 -1.87
N SER A 98 3.71 7.93 -2.30
CA SER A 98 4.12 9.07 -1.47
C SER A 98 3.16 9.30 -0.29
N ALA A 99 1.85 9.20 -0.52
CA ALA A 99 0.84 9.26 0.53
C ALA A 99 1.03 8.12 1.54
N CYS A 100 1.33 6.93 1.05
CA CYS A 100 1.57 5.78 1.89
C CYS A 100 2.84 5.93 2.75
N ILE A 101 3.97 6.30 2.14
CA ILE A 101 5.24 6.56 2.84
C ILE A 101 5.02 7.64 3.92
N SER A 102 4.33 8.73 3.59
CA SER A 102 4.00 9.79 4.54
C SER A 102 3.19 9.28 5.73
N ARG A 103 2.25 8.37 5.51
CA ARG A 103 1.41 7.78 6.56
C ARG A 103 2.18 6.81 7.44
N LEU A 104 3.04 5.98 6.84
CA LEU A 104 3.92 5.06 7.56
C LEU A 104 4.90 5.85 8.43
N MET A 105 5.53 6.90 7.89
CA MET A 105 6.44 7.76 8.65
C MET A 105 5.77 8.43 9.86
N ARG A 106 4.54 8.93 9.70
CA ARG A 106 3.77 9.47 10.84
C ARG A 106 3.49 8.42 11.91
N THR A 107 3.26 7.18 11.51
CA THR A 107 3.01 6.07 12.44
C THR A 107 4.29 5.58 13.12
N ALA A 108 5.40 5.66 12.40
CA ALA A 108 6.73 5.30 12.89
C ALA A 108 7.39 6.40 13.73
N GLN A 109 6.77 7.59 13.87
CA GLN A 109 7.33 8.64 14.70
C GLN A 109 7.50 8.13 16.14
N PRO A 110 8.74 8.02 16.64
CA PRO A 110 8.98 7.65 18.03
C PRO A 110 8.31 8.68 18.95
N ILE A 111 7.51 8.18 19.89
CA ILE A 111 6.94 8.99 20.96
C ILE A 111 8.09 9.28 21.95
N TRP A 112 8.92 10.28 21.66
CA TRP A 112 9.99 10.75 22.56
C TRP A 112 9.47 11.45 23.83
N ASN A 113 8.15 11.37 24.07
CA ASN A 113 7.45 12.10 25.12
C ASN A 113 7.14 11.20 26.34
N GLN A 114 7.68 9.98 26.38
CA GLN A 114 7.66 9.20 27.61
C GLN A 114 8.89 9.61 28.43
N GLU A 115 8.66 10.31 29.53
CA GLU A 115 9.62 10.41 30.63
C GLU A 115 10.02 8.99 31.02
N PHE A 116 11.19 8.54 30.54
CA PHE A 116 11.78 7.31 31.02
C PHE A 116 12.17 7.56 32.49
N PRO A 117 11.58 6.85 33.47
CA PRO A 117 12.03 6.97 34.83
C PRO A 117 13.45 6.41 34.88
N LEU A 118 14.44 7.30 34.94
CA LEU A 118 15.81 6.93 35.30
C LEU A 118 15.74 6.34 36.70
N ARG A 119 15.90 5.02 36.79
CA ARG A 119 16.22 4.32 38.04
C ARG A 119 17.65 3.83 37.96
#